data_AF-A0A368VAT8-F1
#
_entry.id   AF-A0A368VAT8-F1
#
_cell.length_a   1.000
_cell.length_b   1.000
_cell.length_c   1.000
_cell.angle_alpha   90.00
_cell.angle_beta   90.00
_cell.angle_gamma   90.00
#
_symmetry.space_group_name_H-M   'P 1'
#
loop_
_entity.id
_entity.type
_entity.pdbx_description
1 polymer ?
#
loop_
_entity_poly.entity_id
_entity_poly.type
_entity_poly.pdbx_seq_one_letter_code
_entity_poly.pdbx_strand_id
1 'polypeptide(L)'
;MSLFSVALALGLTVALTYIVLRKLYPGWVKTQAQKKLESRLFPQGNRQKAEVLKTFRSFTGERFSDEDILEYFFKIKGLQAVDINTRTNYWVKKYLFSPTSIKLNYFEQVKFYETFLNFPVKPGIEKRSFFKPEKFAREKIKTNRTEQMSKHLA
;
A
#
# COMPACT_ATOMS: atom_id res chain seq x y z
N MET A 1 -19.72 -9.25 49.68
CA MET A 1 -19.96 -8.85 48.28
C MET A 1 -20.93 -9.83 47.66
N SER A 2 -21.98 -9.36 46.97
CA SER A 2 -22.91 -10.28 46.30
C SER A 2 -22.28 -10.82 45.02
N LEU A 3 -22.60 -12.07 44.66
CA LEU A 3 -22.16 -12.70 43.41
C LEU A 3 -22.57 -11.86 42.19
N PHE A 4 -23.69 -11.16 42.29
CA PHE A 4 -24.18 -10.25 41.26
C PHE A 4 -23.23 -9.07 41.01
N SER A 5 -22.73 -8.42 42.06
CA SER A 5 -21.76 -7.32 41.93
C SER A 5 -20.45 -7.79 41.29
N VAL A 6 -19.99 -9.00 41.61
CA VAL A 6 -18.79 -9.59 41.01
C VAL A 6 -19.02 -9.92 39.53
N ALA A 7 -20.16 -10.52 39.18
CA ALA A 7 -20.51 -10.83 37.80
C ALA A 7 -20.64 -9.57 36.93
N LEU A 8 -21.25 -8.51 37.46
CA LEU A 8 -21.38 -7.22 36.77
C LEU A 8 -20.02 -6.59 36.51
N ALA A 9 -19.12 -6.61 37.51
CA ALA A 9 -17.76 -6.10 37.36
C ALA A 9 -16.96 -6.87 36.29
N LEU A 10 -17.07 -8.20 36.26
CA LEU A 10 -16.42 -9.03 35.24
C LEU A 10 -17.00 -8.80 33.84
N GLY A 11 -18.32 -8.65 33.71
CA GLY A 11 -18.96 -8.33 32.44
C GLY A 11 -18.47 -6.98 31.87
N LEU A 12 -18.38 -5.96 32.72
CA LEU A 12 -17.88 -4.64 32.34
C LEU A 12 -16.41 -4.65 31.96
N THR A 13 -15.55 -5.37 32.68
CA THR A 13 -14.13 -5.45 32.34
C THR A 13 -13.91 -6.15 31.00
N VAL A 14 -14.63 -7.24 30.73
CA VAL A 14 -14.57 -7.94 29.43
C VAL A 14 -15.05 -7.03 28.30
N ALA A 15 -16.17 -6.32 28.48
CA ALA A 15 -16.70 -5.41 27.48
C ALA A 15 -15.75 -4.24 27.18
N LEU A 16 -15.19 -3.61 28.22
CA LEU A 16 -14.21 -2.52 28.09
C LEU A 16 -12.93 -3.01 27.39
N THR A 17 -12.41 -4.15 27.82
CA THR A 17 -11.20 -4.75 27.24
C THR A 17 -11.39 -5.02 25.74
N TYR A 18 -12.56 -5.55 25.38
CA TYR A 18 -12.94 -5.79 23.99
C TYR A 18 -12.99 -4.50 23.17
N ILE A 19 -13.62 -3.45 23.68
CA ILE A 19 -13.72 -2.15 22.99
C ILE A 19 -12.34 -1.55 22.76
N VAL A 20 -11.49 -1.55 23.79
CA VAL A 20 -10.13 -1.00 23.70
C VAL A 20 -9.30 -1.76 22.67
N LEU A 21 -9.27 -3.09 22.76
CA LEU A 21 -8.49 -3.94 21.84
C LEU A 21 -8.98 -3.87 20.40
N ARG A 22 -10.30 -3.80 20.18
CA ARG A 22 -10.87 -3.86 18.83
C ARG A 22 -10.91 -2.50 18.15
N LYS A 23 -11.15 -1.41 18.88
CA LYS A 23 -11.44 -0.10 18.28
C LYS A 23 -10.33 0.93 18.45
N LEU A 24 -9.79 1.06 19.66
CA LEU A 24 -8.82 2.13 19.97
C LEU A 24 -7.38 1.70 19.66
N TYR A 25 -7.03 0.47 20.04
CA TYR A 25 -5.68 -0.07 19.87
C TYR A 25 -5.18 -0.04 18.42
N PRO A 26 -5.96 -0.43 17.38
CA PRO A 26 -5.48 -0.41 16.00
C PRO A 26 -5.14 1.01 15.50
N GLY A 27 -5.94 2.01 15.86
CA GLY A 27 -5.70 3.41 15.48
C GLY A 27 -4.43 3.97 16.12
N TRP A 28 -4.16 3.60 17.37
CA TRP A 28 -2.94 4.01 18.06
C TRP A 28 -1.69 3.36 17.45
N VAL A 29 -1.75 2.06 17.16
CA VAL A 29 -0.69 1.31 16.45
C VAL A 29 -0.39 1.98 15.10
N LYS A 30 -1.43 2.30 14.31
CA LYS A 30 -1.30 2.98 13.01
C LYS A 30 -0.57 4.31 13.15
N THR A 31 -0.98 5.16 14.07
CA THR A 31 -0.39 6.49 14.27
C THR A 31 1.08 6.41 14.66
N GLN A 32 1.42 5.54 15.61
CA GLN A 32 2.81 5.36 16.06
C GLN A 32 3.72 4.79 14.98
N ALA A 33 3.20 3.84 14.18
CA ALA A 33 3.95 3.24 13.09
C ALA A 33 4.16 4.23 11.94
N GLN A 34 3.12 4.94 11.50
CA GLN A 34 3.20 5.91 10.40
C GLN A 34 4.20 7.02 10.72
N LYS A 35 4.19 7.58 11.94
CA LYS A 35 5.18 8.59 12.36
C LYS A 35 6.63 8.13 12.16
N LYS A 36 6.92 6.85 12.41
CA LYS A 36 8.27 6.29 12.24
C LYS A 36 8.62 5.94 10.80
N LEU A 37 7.62 5.55 10.01
CA LEU A 37 7.81 5.21 8.60
C LEU A 37 7.90 6.46 7.72
N GLU A 38 7.23 7.54 8.10
CA GLU A 38 7.13 8.76 7.30
C GLU A 38 8.49 9.39 7.03
N SER A 39 9.38 9.47 8.03
CA SER A 39 10.73 9.99 7.83
C SER A 39 11.60 9.13 6.90
N ARG A 40 11.33 7.82 6.80
CA ARG A 40 12.07 6.90 5.92
C ARG A 40 11.52 6.87 4.50
N LEU A 41 10.20 6.84 4.36
CA LEU A 41 9.53 6.72 3.07
C LEU A 41 9.38 8.08 2.39
N PHE A 42 9.16 9.15 3.16
CA PHE A 42 8.92 10.49 2.65
C PHE A 42 9.96 11.48 3.18
N PRO A 43 11.25 11.32 2.86
CA PRO A 43 12.30 12.24 3.34
C PRO A 43 12.11 13.69 2.87
N GLN A 44 11.37 13.92 1.77
CA GLN A 44 11.01 15.28 1.30
C GLN A 44 9.60 15.70 1.75
N GLY A 45 9.00 14.96 2.69
CA GLY A 45 7.73 15.26 3.33
C GLY A 45 6.51 15.24 2.41
N ASN A 46 5.59 16.18 2.64
CA ASN A 46 4.25 16.18 2.06
C ASN A 46 4.22 16.23 0.53
N ARG A 47 5.25 16.79 -0.13
CA ARG A 47 5.32 16.84 -1.60
C ARG A 47 5.40 15.44 -2.21
N GLN A 48 6.26 14.57 -1.68
CA GLN A 48 6.36 13.18 -2.14
C GLN A 48 5.08 12.40 -1.84
N LYS A 49 4.46 12.68 -0.69
CA LYS A 49 3.18 12.07 -0.30
C LYS A 49 2.07 12.42 -1.29
N ALA A 50 1.97 13.69 -1.68
CA ALA A 50 1.03 14.16 -2.69
C ALA A 50 1.31 13.55 -4.08
N GLU A 51 2.58 13.41 -4.47
CA GLU A 51 2.96 12.73 -5.72
C GLU A 51 2.53 11.26 -5.70
N VAL A 52 2.79 10.54 -4.60
CA VAL A 52 2.33 9.15 -4.42
C VAL A 52 0.82 9.07 -4.56
N LEU A 53 0.05 9.92 -3.87
CA LEU A 53 -1.41 9.94 -3.96
C LEU A 53 -1.88 10.16 -5.39
N LYS A 54 -1.35 11.17 -6.07
CA LYS A 54 -1.71 11.52 -7.46
C LYS A 54 -1.41 10.37 -8.41
N THR A 55 -0.22 9.79 -8.32
CA THR A 55 0.20 8.69 -9.18
C THR A 55 -0.64 7.44 -8.91
N PHE A 56 -0.91 7.12 -7.65
CA PHE A 56 -1.74 5.97 -7.28
C PHE A 56 -3.16 6.11 -7.83
N ARG A 57 -3.78 7.28 -7.64
CA ARG A 57 -5.11 7.60 -8.19
C ARG A 57 -5.18 7.44 -9.70
N SER A 58 -4.11 7.80 -10.43
CA SER A 58 -4.10 7.72 -11.90
C SER A 58 -4.26 6.30 -12.44
N PHE A 59 -3.85 5.26 -11.68
CA PHE A 59 -4.01 3.87 -12.12
C PHE A 59 -5.13 3.11 -11.42
N THR A 60 -5.67 3.63 -10.31
CA THR A 60 -6.85 3.06 -9.64
C THR A 60 -8.18 3.72 -9.99
N GLY A 61 -8.14 4.82 -10.75
CA GLY A 61 -9.35 5.54 -11.16
C GLY A 61 -10.08 6.18 -9.97
N GLU A 62 -9.33 6.74 -9.02
CA GLU A 62 -9.86 7.42 -7.82
C GLU A 62 -10.75 6.57 -6.89
N ARG A 63 -10.75 5.24 -7.08
CA ARG A 63 -11.64 4.31 -6.37
C ARG A 63 -11.38 4.20 -4.86
N PHE A 64 -10.28 4.75 -4.36
CA PHE A 64 -9.84 4.63 -2.98
C PHE A 64 -9.59 6.00 -2.36
N SER A 65 -9.86 6.11 -1.06
CA SER A 65 -9.57 7.32 -0.28
C SER A 65 -8.05 7.55 -0.16
N ASP A 66 -7.64 8.80 0.11
CA ASP A 66 -6.23 9.11 0.34
C ASP A 66 -5.66 8.34 1.55
N GLU A 67 -6.48 8.13 2.56
CA GLU A 67 -6.12 7.39 3.76
C GLU A 67 -5.84 5.91 3.46
N ASP A 68 -6.66 5.30 2.61
CA ASP A 68 -6.49 3.92 2.16
C ASP A 68 -5.26 3.75 1.27
N ILE A 69 -5.07 4.68 0.33
CA ILE A 69 -3.91 4.68 -0.56
C ILE A 69 -2.62 4.79 0.25
N LEU A 70 -2.57 5.73 1.19
CA LEU A 70 -1.40 5.92 2.04
C LEU A 70 -1.18 4.72 2.95
N GLU A 71 -2.22 4.17 3.56
CA GLU A 71 -2.09 2.97 4.39
C GLU A 71 -1.52 1.80 3.59
N TYR A 72 -2.05 1.55 2.39
CA TYR A 72 -1.54 0.52 1.50
C TYR A 72 -0.07 0.78 1.17
N PHE A 73 0.26 2.02 0.77
CA PHE A 73 1.63 2.41 0.43
C PHE A 73 2.60 2.20 1.61
N PHE A 74 2.25 2.68 2.80
CA PHE A 74 3.05 2.53 4.01
C PHE A 74 3.27 1.06 4.36
N LYS A 75 2.27 0.19 4.20
CA LYS A 75 2.40 -1.23 4.50
C LYS A 75 3.32 -1.93 3.51
N ILE A 76 3.10 -1.77 2.20
CA ILE A 76 3.91 -2.46 1.20
C ILE A 76 5.34 -1.92 1.17
N LYS A 77 5.52 -0.60 1.13
CA LYS A 77 6.87 0.00 1.12
C LYS A 77 7.57 -0.06 2.47
N GLY A 78 6.82 -0.01 3.57
CA GLY A 78 7.39 -0.21 4.90
C GLY A 78 7.96 -1.61 5.08
N LEU A 79 7.29 -2.66 4.57
CA LEU A 79 7.83 -4.03 4.59
C LEU A 79 9.13 -4.15 3.79
N GLN A 80 9.30 -3.36 2.73
CA GLN A 80 10.52 -3.35 1.92
C GLN A 80 11.65 -2.49 2.53
N ALA A 81 11.29 -1.42 3.24
CA ALA A 81 12.24 -0.44 3.75
C ALA A 81 12.72 -0.72 5.19
N VAL A 82 12.05 -1.59 5.93
CA VAL A 82 12.38 -1.90 7.32
C VAL A 82 12.99 -3.29 7.40
N ASP A 83 14.16 -3.39 8.02
CA ASP A 83 14.72 -4.67 8.42
C ASP A 83 13.90 -5.26 9.57
N ILE A 84 13.04 -6.23 9.24
CA ILE A 84 12.11 -6.89 10.16
C ILE A 84 12.84 -7.69 11.25
N ASN A 85 14.12 -8.03 11.02
CA ASN A 85 14.94 -8.86 11.91
C ASN A 85 15.78 -8.04 12.90
N THR A 86 15.95 -6.73 12.67
CA THR A 86 16.48 -5.84 13.71
C THR A 86 15.55 -5.79 14.91
N ARG A 87 15.98 -5.25 16.06
CA ARG A 87 15.12 -4.92 17.23
C ARG A 87 14.07 -3.86 16.86
N THR A 88 13.22 -4.22 15.93
CA THR A 88 12.31 -3.35 15.20
C THR A 88 11.22 -2.95 16.18
N ASN A 89 10.83 -1.68 16.11
CA ASN A 89 9.75 -1.17 16.95
C ASN A 89 8.49 -2.03 16.80
N TYR A 90 8.04 -2.65 17.91
CA TYR A 90 6.85 -3.50 17.98
C TYR A 90 5.65 -2.91 17.22
N TRP A 91 5.43 -1.60 17.37
CA TRP A 91 4.34 -0.88 16.68
C TRP A 91 4.44 -0.94 15.16
N VAL A 92 5.64 -0.77 14.60
CA VAL A 92 5.88 -0.84 13.15
C VAL A 92 5.63 -2.25 12.67
N LYS A 93 6.16 -3.27 13.36
CA LYS A 93 5.93 -4.67 13.01
C LYS A 93 4.42 -5.00 13.04
N LYS A 94 3.74 -4.68 14.14
CA LYS A 94 2.30 -4.95 14.30
C LYS A 94 1.48 -4.27 13.21
N TYR A 95 1.82 -3.04 12.85
CA TYR A 95 1.15 -2.29 11.78
C TYR A 95 1.41 -2.92 10.40
N LEU A 96 2.66 -3.18 10.04
CA LEU A 96 3.04 -3.68 8.72
C LEU A 96 2.48 -5.08 8.42
N PHE A 97 2.37 -5.94 9.44
CA PHE A 97 1.79 -7.28 9.30
C PHE A 97 0.26 -7.33 9.44
N SER A 98 -0.40 -6.18 9.65
CA SER A 98 -1.87 -6.12 9.62
C SER A 98 -2.38 -6.01 8.17
N PRO A 99 -3.53 -6.61 7.84
CA PRO A 99 -4.09 -6.57 6.49
C PRO A 99 -4.32 -5.13 6.04
N THR A 100 -4.12 -4.84 4.75
CA THR A 100 -4.46 -3.54 4.16
C THR A 100 -5.97 -3.34 4.11
N SER A 101 -6.45 -2.10 4.23
CA SER A 101 -7.88 -1.77 4.07
C SER A 101 -8.36 -2.00 2.64
N ILE A 102 -7.48 -1.83 1.66
CA ILE A 102 -7.77 -2.02 0.24
C ILE A 102 -7.02 -3.19 -0.36
N LYS A 103 -7.62 -3.77 -1.40
CA LYS A 103 -7.02 -4.79 -2.25
C LYS A 103 -6.97 -4.28 -3.69
N LEU A 104 -5.76 -4.17 -4.21
CA LEU A 104 -5.53 -3.87 -5.62
C LEU A 104 -5.85 -5.11 -6.46
N ASN A 105 -6.41 -4.90 -7.65
CA ASN A 105 -6.50 -5.95 -8.65
C ASN A 105 -5.10 -6.27 -9.21
N TYR A 106 -4.97 -7.36 -9.97
CA TYR A 106 -3.67 -7.80 -10.49
C TYR A 106 -2.95 -6.72 -11.31
N PHE A 107 -3.63 -6.05 -12.24
CA PHE A 107 -3.03 -5.01 -13.07
C PHE A 107 -2.61 -3.77 -12.26
N GLU A 108 -3.40 -3.38 -11.27
CA GLU A 108 -3.07 -2.31 -10.33
C GLU A 108 -1.84 -2.66 -9.49
N GLN A 109 -1.70 -3.92 -9.05
CA GLN A 109 -0.52 -4.39 -8.33
C GLN A 109 0.73 -4.32 -9.19
N VAL A 110 0.67 -4.80 -10.44
CA VAL A 110 1.79 -4.72 -11.39
C VAL A 110 2.22 -3.27 -11.57
N LYS A 111 1.28 -2.37 -11.88
CA LYS A 111 1.56 -0.94 -12.01
C LYS A 111 2.14 -0.32 -10.74
N PHE A 112 1.62 -0.68 -9.57
CA PHE A 112 2.14 -0.21 -8.29
C PHE A 112 3.62 -0.58 -8.13
N TYR A 113 3.96 -1.85 -8.36
CA TYR A 113 5.34 -2.31 -8.21
C TYR A 113 6.26 -1.69 -9.25
N GLU A 114 5.86 -1.60 -10.51
CA GLU A 114 6.65 -0.92 -11.55
C GLU A 114 6.91 0.56 -11.22
N THR A 115 5.87 1.25 -10.76
CA THR A 115 5.92 2.69 -10.50
C THR A 115 6.76 3.03 -9.29
N PHE A 116 6.62 2.25 -8.21
CA PHE A 116 7.25 2.55 -6.94
C PHE A 116 8.46 1.67 -6.62
N LEU A 117 8.92 0.80 -7.53
CA LEU A 117 9.99 -0.17 -7.28
C LEU A 117 11.19 0.45 -6.55
N ASN A 118 11.66 1.59 -7.05
CA ASN A 118 12.83 2.32 -6.58
C ASN A 118 12.48 3.52 -5.68
N PHE A 119 11.32 3.52 -5.05
CA PHE A 119 10.90 4.58 -4.13
C PHE A 119 11.43 4.36 -2.70
N PRO A 120 11.91 5.39 -1.98
CA PRO A 120 12.11 6.76 -2.47
C PRO A 120 13.28 6.85 -3.44
N VAL A 121 13.16 7.74 -4.45
CA VAL A 121 14.22 7.93 -5.45
C VAL A 121 15.49 8.39 -4.73
N LYS A 122 16.54 7.57 -4.78
CA LYS A 122 17.85 7.95 -4.23
C LYS A 122 18.37 9.17 -5.01
N PRO A 123 18.87 10.22 -4.34
CA PRO A 123 19.47 11.35 -5.03
C PRO A 123 20.63 10.85 -5.89
N GLY A 124 20.57 11.08 -7.21
CA GLY A 124 21.62 10.69 -8.17
C GLY A 124 21.28 9.55 -9.14
N ILE A 125 20.11 8.90 -9.05
CA ILE A 125 19.70 7.86 -10.00
C ILE A 125 18.59 8.41 -10.92
N GLU A 126 19.00 8.80 -12.14
CA GLU A 126 18.08 9.20 -13.20
C GLU A 126 17.14 8.04 -13.58
N LYS A 127 15.84 8.32 -13.68
CA LYS A 127 14.79 7.32 -13.93
C LYS A 127 14.92 6.71 -15.34
N ARG A 128 15.52 5.53 -15.47
CA ARG A 128 15.19 4.63 -16.60
C ARG A 128 13.88 3.93 -16.28
N SER A 129 12.75 4.52 -16.70
CA SER A 129 11.46 3.84 -16.70
C SER A 129 11.54 2.65 -17.67
N PHE A 130 11.48 1.43 -17.14
CA PHE A 130 11.61 0.18 -17.93
C PHE A 130 10.37 -0.18 -18.77
N PHE A 131 9.37 0.69 -18.86
CA PHE A 131 8.20 0.47 -19.73
C PHE A 131 8.18 1.52 -20.86
N LYS A 132 8.60 1.10 -22.06
CA LYS A 132 8.10 1.68 -23.31
C LYS A 132 6.80 0.93 -23.64
N PRO A 133 5.61 1.50 -23.41
CA PRO A 133 4.35 0.89 -23.85
C PRO A 133 4.24 0.73 -25.38
N GLU A 134 5.20 1.27 -26.13
CA GLU A 134 5.19 1.29 -27.59
C GLU A 134 5.41 -0.07 -28.29
N LYS A 135 6.04 -1.05 -27.63
CA LYS A 135 6.38 -2.32 -28.32
C LYS A 135 5.21 -3.28 -28.46
N PHE A 136 4.37 -3.43 -27.44
CA PHE A 136 3.22 -4.35 -27.50
C PHE A 136 2.07 -3.85 -28.39
N ALA A 137 1.89 -2.53 -28.49
CA ALA A 137 0.88 -1.96 -29.39
C ALA A 137 1.26 -2.12 -30.87
N ARG A 138 2.55 -1.96 -31.22
CA ARG A 138 3.02 -2.11 -32.60
C ARG A 138 3.05 -3.56 -33.08
N GLU A 139 3.21 -4.52 -32.17
CA GLU A 139 3.24 -5.94 -32.52
C GLU A 139 1.83 -6.46 -32.87
N LYS A 140 0.80 -6.11 -32.10
CA LYS A 140 -0.60 -6.46 -32.44
C LYS A 140 -1.08 -5.83 -33.76
N ILE A 141 -0.63 -4.62 -34.09
CA ILE A 141 -0.98 -3.96 -35.36
C ILE A 141 -0.32 -4.67 -36.55
N LYS A 142 0.91 -5.18 -36.41
CA LYS A 142 1.60 -5.92 -37.48
C LYS A 142 0.97 -7.29 -37.73
N THR A 143 0.61 -8.03 -36.67
CA THR A 143 0.02 -9.37 -36.83
C THR A 143 -1.33 -9.32 -37.55
N ASN A 144 -2.20 -8.37 -37.17
CA ASN A 144 -3.50 -8.18 -37.85
C ASN A 144 -3.38 -7.77 -39.32
N ARG A 145 -2.37 -6.97 -39.68
CA ARG A 145 -2.17 -6.52 -41.07
C ARG A 145 -1.67 -7.66 -41.97
N THR A 146 -0.88 -8.57 -41.42
CA THR A 146 -0.31 -9.71 -42.16
C THR A 146 -1.37 -10.80 -42.39
N GLU A 147 -2.24 -11.04 -41.40
CA GLU A 147 -3.39 -11.94 -41.56
C GLU A 147 -4.47 -11.41 -42.51
N GLN A 148 -4.63 -10.08 -42.61
CA GLN A 148 -5.54 -9.49 -43.59
C GLN A 148 -4.99 -9.56 -45.02
N MET A 149 -3.67 -9.46 -45.22
CA MET A 149 -3.06 -9.56 -46.55
C MET A 149 -3.01 -11.00 -47.08
N SER A 150 -2.85 -12.01 -46.21
CA SER A 150 -2.88 -13.42 -46.64
C SER A 150 -4.27 -13.88 -47.09
N LYS A 151 -5.35 -13.32 -46.54
CA LYS A 151 -6.74 -13.62 -46.95
C LYS A 151 -7.15 -13.02 -48.29
N HIS A 152 -6.40 -12.05 -48.82
CA HIS A 152 -6.68 -11.44 -50.13
C HIS A 152 -5.82 -12.00 -51.26
N LEU A 153 -4.86 -12.89 -50.95
CA LEU A 153 -3.93 -13.50 -51.92
C LEU A 153 -4.16 -15.01 -52.12
N ALA A 154 -5.14 -15.60 -51.42
CA ALA A 154 -5.62 -16.96 -51.60
C ALA A 154 -7.04 -16.93 -52.17
#